data_AF-A0A538K0U1-F1
#
_entry.id   AF-A0A538K0U1-F1
#
_cell.length_a   1.000
_cell.length_b   1.000
_cell.length_c   1.000
_cell.angle_alpha   90.00
_cell.angle_beta   90.00
_cell.angle_gamma   90.00
#
_symmetry.space_group_name_H-M   'P 1'
#
loop_
_entity.id
_entity.type
_entity.pdbx_description
1 polymer ?
#
loop_
_entity_poly.entity_id
_entity_poly.type
_entity_poly.pdbx_seq_one_letter_code
_entity_poly.pdbx_strand_id
1 'polypeptide(L)'
;MVVGHAEAIAAWRRAEARVYPSVMINAALYEQYVTTVRAIAEELADVRTDEELVRAWHERRDIATDVVSRTAPSMRAVMDLSALRDAAFCHRHRQLTRERGKEIARERLERARREGDEWVVLFEDVTPLGSQRLEMHVRSGRAIHASSRSEMDSPSPAFDLEVVQLDPATGAWLVDQPPLMPTRTCHSHEEWEARIQQARATFGRN
;
A
#
# COMPACT_ATOMS: atom_id res chain seq x y z
N MET A 1 -7.38 9.04 -28.74
CA MET A 1 -8.12 8.31 -27.70
C MET A 1 -7.19 8.19 -26.51
N VAL A 2 -7.36 9.05 -25.51
CA VAL A 2 -6.53 9.01 -24.30
C VAL A 2 -7.03 7.81 -23.50
N VAL A 3 -6.17 6.80 -23.35
CA VAL A 3 -6.41 5.68 -22.45
C VAL A 3 -6.69 6.28 -21.07
N GLY A 4 -7.87 6.00 -20.50
CA GLY A 4 -8.27 6.57 -19.22
C GLY A 4 -7.35 6.10 -18.10
N HIS A 5 -7.14 6.92 -17.07
CA HIS A 5 -6.34 6.60 -15.88
C HIS A 5 -6.63 5.20 -15.30
N ALA A 6 -7.90 4.79 -15.26
CA ALA A 6 -8.31 3.45 -14.84
C ALA A 6 -7.80 2.33 -15.75
N GLU A 7 -7.74 2.55 -17.06
CA GLU A 7 -7.27 1.56 -18.03
C GLU A 7 -5.74 1.42 -17.97
N ALA A 8 -5.01 2.51 -17.77
CA ALA A 8 -3.57 2.50 -17.52
C ALA A 8 -3.23 1.70 -16.26
N ILE A 9 -3.92 1.98 -15.14
CA ILE A 9 -3.77 1.22 -13.88
C ILE A 9 -4.07 -0.26 -14.09
N ALA A 10 -5.15 -0.59 -14.80
CA ALA A 10 -5.51 -1.98 -15.07
C ALA A 10 -4.44 -2.69 -15.92
N ALA A 11 -3.84 -2.00 -16.89
CA ALA A 11 -2.74 -2.54 -17.70
C ALA A 11 -1.50 -2.84 -16.85
N TRP A 12 -1.10 -1.89 -15.99
CA TRP A 12 0.04 -2.05 -15.09
C TRP A 12 -0.15 -3.21 -14.11
N ARG A 13 -1.33 -3.32 -13.50
CA ARG A 13 -1.66 -4.43 -12.58
C ARG A 13 -1.64 -5.80 -13.29
N ARG A 14 -2.15 -5.87 -14.53
CA ARG A 14 -2.10 -7.11 -15.33
C ARG A 14 -0.66 -7.50 -15.68
N ALA A 15 0.20 -6.55 -16.01
CA ALA A 15 1.60 -6.83 -16.32
C ALA A 15 2.32 -7.40 -15.11
N GLU A 16 2.16 -6.76 -13.95
CA GLU A 16 2.72 -7.23 -12.68
C GLU A 16 2.26 -8.66 -12.34
N ALA A 17 0.97 -8.95 -12.49
CA ALA A 17 0.40 -10.27 -12.22
C ALA A 17 0.92 -11.38 -13.15
N ARG A 18 1.42 -11.05 -14.35
CA ARG A 18 2.08 -12.04 -15.24
C ARG A 18 3.54 -12.28 -14.89
N VAL A 19 4.18 -11.22 -14.42
CA VAL A 19 5.61 -11.17 -14.16
C VAL A 19 5.98 -11.96 -12.93
N TYR A 20 5.33 -11.70 -11.80
CA TYR A 20 5.80 -12.32 -10.55
C TYR A 20 5.63 -13.85 -10.52
N PRO A 21 4.55 -14.46 -11.03
CA PRO A 21 4.42 -15.92 -11.07
C PRO A 21 5.39 -16.61 -12.02
N SER A 22 5.72 -16.01 -13.17
CA SER A 22 6.62 -16.63 -14.16
C SER A 22 8.08 -16.70 -13.68
N VAL A 23 8.44 -15.83 -12.74
CA VAL A 23 9.82 -15.71 -12.26
C VAL A 23 10.07 -16.53 -10.98
N MET A 24 9.01 -17.01 -10.31
CA MET A 24 9.12 -17.94 -9.17
C MET A 24 9.71 -19.33 -9.52
N ILE A 25 9.91 -19.61 -10.81
CA ILE A 25 10.52 -20.84 -11.32
C ILE A 25 12.06 -20.74 -11.30
N ASN A 26 12.63 -19.53 -11.19
CA ASN A 26 14.08 -19.30 -11.12
C ASN A 26 14.42 -18.09 -10.24
N ALA A 27 14.95 -18.34 -9.04
CA ALA A 27 15.29 -17.30 -8.05
C ALA A 27 16.27 -16.23 -8.58
N ALA A 28 17.26 -16.60 -9.41
CA ALA A 28 18.21 -15.64 -9.97
C ALA A 28 17.54 -14.72 -11.00
N LEU A 29 16.59 -15.26 -11.78
CA LEU A 29 15.77 -14.45 -12.68
C LEU A 29 14.87 -13.49 -11.89
N TYR A 30 14.39 -13.91 -10.72
CA TYR A 30 13.53 -13.11 -9.84
C TYR A 30 14.25 -11.90 -9.27
N GLU A 31 15.42 -12.12 -8.70
CA GLU A 31 16.24 -11.04 -8.16
C GLU A 31 16.61 -10.02 -9.24
N GLN A 32 16.98 -10.49 -10.42
CA GLN A 32 17.31 -9.60 -11.54
C GLN A 32 16.09 -8.82 -12.02
N TYR A 33 14.92 -9.45 -12.04
CA TYR A 33 13.66 -8.80 -12.41
C TYR A 33 13.31 -7.69 -11.41
N VAL A 34 13.31 -7.99 -10.11
CA VAL A 34 13.03 -7.02 -9.05
C VAL A 34 14.01 -5.85 -9.11
N THR A 35 15.30 -6.14 -9.31
CA THR A 35 16.34 -5.11 -9.43
C THR A 35 16.08 -4.19 -10.63
N THR A 36 15.72 -4.77 -11.78
CA THR A 36 15.43 -4.00 -13.01
C THR A 36 14.17 -3.15 -12.86
N VAL A 37 13.10 -3.69 -12.26
CA VAL A 37 11.88 -2.91 -11.96
C VAL A 37 12.19 -1.72 -11.06
N ARG A 38 13.02 -1.91 -10.02
CA ARG A 38 13.42 -0.81 -9.12
C ARG A 38 14.22 0.24 -9.87
N ALA A 39 15.18 -0.15 -10.71
CA ALA A 39 15.97 0.78 -11.52
C ALA A 39 15.08 1.59 -12.49
N ILE A 40 14.08 0.96 -13.12
CA ILE A 40 13.11 1.70 -13.95
C ILE A 40 12.25 2.64 -13.10
N ALA A 41 11.83 2.22 -11.91
CA ALA A 41 11.04 3.07 -11.01
C ALA A 41 11.84 4.27 -10.48
N GLU A 42 13.17 4.15 -10.34
CA GLU A 42 14.06 5.27 -10.00
C GLU A 42 14.10 6.32 -11.12
N GLU A 43 14.09 5.91 -12.39
CA GLU A 43 13.95 6.81 -13.55
C GLU A 43 12.56 7.50 -13.62
N LEU A 44 11.61 7.07 -12.78
CA LEU A 44 10.28 7.67 -12.62
C LEU A 44 10.16 8.48 -11.31
N ALA A 45 11.26 8.71 -10.58
CA ALA A 45 11.24 9.44 -9.32
C ALA A 45 10.83 10.92 -9.48
N ASP A 46 10.95 11.48 -10.69
CA ASP A 46 10.51 12.83 -11.03
C ASP A 46 8.98 12.94 -11.17
N VAL A 47 8.28 11.84 -11.42
CA VAL A 47 6.82 11.77 -11.54
C VAL A 47 6.17 11.84 -10.16
N ARG A 48 5.33 12.84 -9.89
CA ARG A 48 4.75 13.10 -8.55
C ARG A 48 3.25 12.91 -8.48
N THR A 49 2.57 12.77 -9.61
CA THR A 49 1.12 12.59 -9.65
C THR A 49 0.72 11.44 -10.57
N ASP A 50 -0.48 10.92 -10.35
CA ASP A 50 -1.06 9.87 -11.20
C ASP A 50 -1.23 10.31 -12.66
N GLU A 51 -1.58 11.57 -12.89
CA GLU A 51 -1.73 12.14 -14.24
C GLU A 51 -0.38 12.20 -14.97
N GLU A 52 0.66 12.64 -14.27
CA GLU A 52 2.03 12.62 -14.79
C GLU A 52 2.51 11.20 -15.05
N LEU A 53 2.10 10.24 -14.23
CA LEU A 53 2.46 8.84 -14.39
C LEU A 53 1.81 8.23 -15.65
N VAL A 54 0.54 8.52 -15.90
CA VAL A 54 -0.14 8.11 -17.15
C VAL A 54 0.51 8.78 -18.37
N ARG A 55 0.85 10.07 -18.27
CA ARG A 55 1.56 10.78 -19.35
C ARG A 55 2.93 10.15 -19.64
N ALA A 56 3.74 9.92 -18.60
CA ALA A 56 5.04 9.29 -18.71
C ALA A 56 4.95 7.88 -19.29
N TRP A 57 3.87 7.13 -19.00
CA TRP A 57 3.66 5.80 -19.57
C TRP A 57 3.47 5.82 -21.10
N HIS A 58 2.86 6.88 -21.62
CA HIS A 58 2.69 7.07 -23.06
C HIS A 58 3.94 7.61 -23.76
N GLU A 59 4.67 8.51 -23.10
CA GLU A 59 5.83 9.22 -23.65
C GLU A 59 7.13 8.41 -23.53
N ARG A 60 7.38 7.78 -22.37
CA ARG A 60 8.64 7.07 -22.06
C ARG A 60 8.55 5.59 -22.42
N ARG A 61 8.17 5.28 -23.66
CA ARG A 61 7.93 3.89 -24.09
C ARG A 61 9.17 3.00 -24.01
N ASP A 62 10.33 3.59 -24.23
CA ASP A 62 11.62 2.90 -24.35
C ASP A 62 12.39 2.80 -23.02
N ILE A 63 11.85 3.34 -21.92
CA ILE A 63 12.54 3.42 -20.62
C ILE A 63 13.05 2.05 -20.13
N ALA A 64 12.31 0.97 -20.34
CA ALA A 64 12.74 -0.37 -19.97
C ALA A 64 13.90 -0.87 -20.85
N THR A 65 13.87 -0.57 -22.14
CA THR A 65 14.95 -0.90 -23.07
C THR A 65 16.23 -0.20 -22.67
N ASP A 66 16.14 1.08 -22.36
CA ASP A 66 17.28 1.92 -21.98
C ASP A 66 17.91 1.46 -20.67
N VAL A 67 17.08 1.18 -19.65
CA VAL A 67 17.56 0.68 -18.34
C VAL A 67 18.18 -0.70 -18.48
N VAL A 68 17.51 -1.66 -19.14
CA VAL A 68 18.04 -3.03 -19.32
C VAL A 68 19.35 -3.03 -20.09
N SER A 69 19.50 -2.15 -21.09
CA SER A 69 20.75 -2.05 -21.85
C SER A 69 21.93 -1.58 -20.98
N ARG A 70 21.67 -0.80 -19.92
CA ARG A 70 22.69 -0.36 -18.95
C ARG A 70 22.95 -1.36 -17.84
N THR A 71 21.90 -1.99 -17.31
CA THR A 71 21.98 -2.77 -16.05
C THR A 71 22.05 -4.27 -16.27
N ALA A 72 21.49 -4.79 -17.35
CA ALA A 72 21.38 -6.23 -17.61
C ALA A 72 21.33 -6.56 -19.12
N PRO A 73 22.33 -6.14 -19.92
CA PRO A 73 22.28 -6.28 -21.38
C PRO A 73 22.16 -7.73 -21.85
N SER A 74 22.78 -8.68 -21.14
CA SER A 74 22.69 -10.12 -21.42
C SER A 74 21.28 -10.71 -21.22
N MET A 75 20.43 -10.04 -20.43
CA MET A 75 19.09 -10.51 -20.09
C MET A 75 18.00 -9.97 -21.04
N ARG A 76 18.37 -9.07 -21.95
CA ARG A 76 17.44 -8.42 -22.88
C ARG A 76 16.63 -9.41 -23.73
N ALA A 77 17.23 -10.53 -24.13
CA ALA A 77 16.57 -11.53 -24.97
C ALA A 77 15.58 -12.43 -24.22
N VAL A 78 15.68 -12.50 -22.89
CA VAL A 78 14.87 -13.40 -22.06
C VAL A 78 13.82 -12.66 -21.22
N MET A 79 13.85 -11.33 -21.22
CA MET A 79 12.92 -10.49 -20.45
C MET A 79 11.84 -9.87 -21.35
N ASP A 80 10.60 -9.90 -20.90
CA ASP A 80 9.52 -9.09 -21.49
C ASP A 80 9.68 -7.64 -21.02
N LEU A 81 10.28 -6.81 -21.88
CA LEU A 81 10.55 -5.39 -21.62
C LEU A 81 9.27 -4.57 -21.42
N SER A 82 8.18 -4.92 -22.11
CA SER A 82 6.90 -4.22 -21.94
C SER A 82 6.31 -4.54 -20.58
N ALA A 83 6.36 -5.81 -20.16
CA ALA A 83 5.90 -6.21 -18.84
C ALA A 83 6.76 -5.62 -17.71
N LEU A 84 8.08 -5.53 -17.90
CA LEU A 84 9.00 -4.84 -16.97
C LEU A 84 8.65 -3.38 -16.79
N ARG A 85 8.44 -2.67 -17.90
CA ARG A 85 8.02 -1.27 -17.88
C ARG A 85 6.72 -1.15 -17.09
N ASP A 86 5.68 -1.87 -17.49
CA ASP A 86 4.35 -1.73 -16.91
C ASP A 86 4.33 -2.15 -15.42
N ALA A 87 5.16 -3.12 -15.00
CA ALA A 87 5.37 -3.46 -13.60
C ALA A 87 6.05 -2.32 -12.80
N ALA A 88 7.03 -1.62 -13.39
CA ALA A 88 7.65 -0.45 -12.78
C ALA A 88 6.68 0.73 -12.63
N PHE A 89 5.81 0.97 -13.62
CA PHE A 89 4.71 1.93 -13.48
C PHE A 89 3.72 1.52 -12.39
N CYS A 90 3.41 0.22 -12.26
CA CYS A 90 2.60 -0.28 -11.14
C CYS A 90 3.27 -0.02 -9.79
N HIS A 91 4.58 -0.25 -9.69
CA HIS A 91 5.36 0.03 -8.50
C HIS A 91 5.34 1.51 -8.13
N ARG A 92 5.59 2.41 -9.10
CA ARG A 92 5.56 3.87 -8.87
C ARG A 92 4.17 4.35 -8.48
N HIS A 93 3.12 3.86 -9.13
CA HIS A 93 1.74 4.16 -8.74
C HIS A 93 1.48 3.80 -7.27
N ARG A 94 1.89 2.61 -6.81
CA ARG A 94 1.77 2.25 -5.39
C ARG A 94 2.55 3.16 -4.45
N GLN A 95 3.72 3.65 -4.86
CA GLN A 95 4.48 4.63 -4.06
C GLN A 95 3.69 5.93 -3.94
N LEU A 96 3.19 6.49 -5.06
CA LEU A 96 2.38 7.71 -5.08
C LEU A 96 1.12 7.56 -4.20
N THR A 97 0.41 6.44 -4.32
CA THR A 97 -0.76 6.16 -3.46
C THR A 97 -0.39 6.16 -1.98
N ARG A 98 0.76 5.57 -1.60
CA ARG A 98 1.23 5.55 -0.20
C ARG A 98 1.67 6.93 0.27
N GLU A 99 2.39 7.68 -0.55
CA GLU A 99 2.81 9.06 -0.27
C GLU A 99 1.58 9.94 -0.02
N ARG A 100 0.60 9.88 -0.92
CA ARG A 100 -0.67 10.61 -0.78
C ARG A 100 -1.48 10.19 0.44
N GLY A 101 -1.52 8.90 0.74
CA GLY A 101 -2.17 8.37 1.94
C GLY A 101 -1.54 8.93 3.22
N LYS A 102 -0.21 9.06 3.28
CA LYS A 102 0.49 9.68 4.41
C LYS A 102 0.18 11.16 4.55
N GLU A 103 0.12 11.90 3.44
CA GLU A 103 -0.25 13.32 3.46
C GLU A 103 -1.67 13.52 4.01
N ILE A 104 -2.65 12.75 3.51
CA ILE A 104 -4.03 12.80 3.98
C ILE A 104 -4.11 12.45 5.47
N ALA A 105 -3.41 11.40 5.92
CA ALA A 105 -3.37 11.02 7.32
C ALA A 105 -2.80 12.14 8.21
N ARG A 106 -1.71 12.80 7.76
CA ARG A 106 -1.10 13.94 8.46
C ARG A 106 -2.07 15.12 8.56
N GLU A 107 -2.74 15.48 7.46
CA GLU A 107 -3.72 16.57 7.43
C GLU A 107 -4.90 16.30 8.39
N ARG A 108 -5.40 15.06 8.40
CA ARG A 108 -6.46 14.64 9.33
C ARG A 108 -6.01 14.76 10.78
N LEU A 109 -4.80 14.31 11.09
CA LEU A 109 -4.21 14.40 12.43
C LEU A 109 -4.03 15.86 12.88
N GLU A 110 -3.51 16.71 12.01
CA GLU A 110 -3.35 18.14 12.29
C GLU A 110 -4.68 18.86 12.50
N ARG A 111 -5.72 18.49 11.75
CA ARG A 111 -7.08 18.98 11.97
C ARG A 111 -7.61 18.51 13.32
N ALA A 112 -7.55 17.21 13.62
CA ALA A 112 -8.01 16.62 14.87
C ALA A 112 -7.36 17.28 16.10
N ARG A 113 -6.05 17.58 16.04
CA ARG A 113 -5.35 18.33 17.09
C ARG A 113 -5.88 19.75 17.29
N ARG A 114 -6.16 20.47 16.20
CA ARG A 114 -6.70 21.84 16.26
C ARG A 114 -8.12 21.87 16.81
N GLU A 115 -8.92 20.86 16.46
CA GLU A 115 -10.31 20.73 16.88
C GLU A 115 -10.45 20.12 18.29
N GLY A 116 -9.38 19.53 18.82
CA GLY A 116 -9.36 18.92 20.15
C GLY A 116 -10.00 17.53 20.18
N ASP A 117 -10.07 16.86 19.03
CA ASP A 117 -10.60 15.50 18.93
C ASP A 117 -9.76 14.53 19.75
N GLU A 118 -10.44 13.58 20.40
CA GLU A 118 -9.77 12.52 21.16
C GLU A 118 -9.19 11.45 20.22
N TRP A 119 -9.92 11.11 19.16
CA TRP A 119 -9.57 10.06 18.20
C TRP A 119 -9.66 10.57 16.77
N VAL A 120 -8.79 10.07 15.90
CA VAL A 120 -8.77 10.40 14.48
C VAL A 120 -8.58 9.16 13.62
N VAL A 121 -9.37 9.04 12.55
CA VAL A 121 -9.20 7.99 11.54
C VAL A 121 -8.14 8.41 10.52
N LEU A 122 -6.95 7.84 10.63
CA LEU A 122 -5.82 8.13 9.73
C LEU A 122 -6.02 7.49 8.36
N PHE A 123 -6.54 6.26 8.34
CA PHE A 123 -6.76 5.48 7.14
C PHE A 123 -8.03 4.65 7.28
N GLU A 124 -8.82 4.58 6.21
CA GLU A 124 -9.98 3.71 6.09
C GLU A 124 -10.12 3.33 4.62
N ASP A 125 -10.18 2.03 4.36
CA ASP A 125 -10.39 1.45 3.04
C ASP A 125 -11.42 0.33 3.15
N VAL A 126 -12.35 0.30 2.20
CA VAL A 126 -13.43 -0.68 2.15
C VAL A 126 -13.51 -1.21 0.72
N THR A 127 -13.27 -2.52 0.60
CA THR A 127 -13.30 -3.25 -0.67
C THR A 127 -14.31 -4.38 -0.59
N PRO A 128 -14.73 -4.97 -1.73
CA PRO A 128 -15.56 -6.18 -1.70
C PRO A 128 -14.91 -7.37 -0.98
N LEU A 129 -13.57 -7.38 -0.83
CA LEU A 129 -12.82 -8.46 -0.19
C LEU A 129 -12.57 -8.22 1.30
N GLY A 130 -13.00 -7.08 1.84
CA GLY A 130 -12.76 -6.72 3.23
C GLY A 130 -12.51 -5.24 3.44
N SER A 131 -12.29 -4.87 4.69
CA SER A 131 -12.06 -3.49 5.11
C SER A 131 -10.82 -3.38 5.99
N GLN A 132 -10.21 -2.20 6.01
CA GLN A 132 -9.11 -1.86 6.91
C GLN A 132 -9.32 -0.45 7.44
N ARG A 133 -9.13 -0.27 8.74
CA ARG A 133 -9.24 1.02 9.42
C ARG A 133 -8.11 1.17 10.42
N LEU A 134 -7.43 2.30 10.36
CA LEU A 134 -6.44 2.73 11.34
C LEU A 134 -6.91 4.01 12.02
N GLU A 135 -7.20 3.90 13.30
CA GLU A 135 -7.68 4.99 14.13
C GLU A 135 -6.70 5.24 15.27
N MET A 136 -6.35 6.51 15.53
CA MET A 136 -5.33 6.89 16.49
C MET A 136 -5.89 7.82 17.55
N HIS A 137 -5.54 7.57 18.81
CA HIS A 137 -5.76 8.50 19.90
C HIS A 137 -4.80 9.67 19.75
N VAL A 138 -5.34 10.87 19.52
CA VAL A 138 -4.60 12.04 19.03
C VAL A 138 -3.44 12.42 19.96
N ARG A 139 -3.65 12.32 21.28
CA ARG A 139 -2.67 12.74 22.28
C ARG A 139 -1.56 11.72 22.50
N SER A 140 -1.89 10.43 22.55
CA SER A 140 -0.93 9.39 22.96
C SER A 140 -0.29 8.65 21.80
N GLY A 141 -0.85 8.76 20.59
CA GLY A 141 -0.40 7.99 19.42
C GLY A 141 -0.77 6.50 19.47
N ARG A 142 -1.49 6.04 20.50
CA ARG A 142 -2.01 4.67 20.57
C ARG A 142 -3.05 4.50 19.46
N ALA A 143 -2.91 3.48 18.64
CA ALA A 143 -3.77 3.28 17.49
C ALA A 143 -4.39 1.89 17.46
N ILE A 144 -5.64 1.87 17.04
CA ILE A 144 -6.43 0.68 16.79
C ILE A 144 -6.34 0.39 15.30
N HIS A 145 -5.77 -0.76 14.95
CA HIS A 145 -5.78 -1.27 13.60
C HIS A 145 -6.80 -2.40 13.54
N ALA A 146 -7.87 -2.17 12.78
CA ALA A 146 -8.99 -3.08 12.66
C ALA A 146 -9.15 -3.45 11.19
N SER A 147 -9.21 -4.74 10.88
CA SER A 147 -9.44 -5.21 9.51
C SER A 147 -10.45 -6.34 9.45
N SER A 148 -11.19 -6.41 8.35
CA SER A 148 -11.99 -7.58 7.97
C SER A 148 -11.47 -8.16 6.66
N ARG A 149 -11.48 -9.48 6.54
CA ARG A 149 -11.09 -10.20 5.32
C ARG A 149 -12.14 -11.24 5.00
N SER A 150 -12.67 -11.16 3.79
CA SER A 150 -13.56 -12.17 3.22
C SER A 150 -12.71 -13.06 2.30
N GLU A 151 -12.43 -14.28 2.73
CA GLU A 151 -11.77 -15.27 1.87
C GLU A 151 -12.81 -15.96 0.99
N MET A 152 -12.47 -16.18 -0.28
CA MET A 152 -13.41 -16.74 -1.26
C MET A 152 -13.84 -18.18 -0.93
N ASP A 153 -12.98 -18.91 -0.21
CA ASP A 153 -13.18 -20.30 0.19
C ASP A 153 -13.64 -20.45 1.66
N SER A 154 -13.69 -19.36 2.43
CA SER A 154 -14.16 -19.37 3.82
C SER A 154 -15.62 -18.93 3.88
N PRO A 155 -16.50 -19.68 4.56
CA PRO A 155 -17.91 -19.31 4.70
C PRO A 155 -18.12 -18.10 5.62
N SER A 156 -17.10 -17.61 6.32
CA SER A 156 -17.23 -16.48 7.24
C SER A 156 -16.02 -15.54 7.18
N PRO A 157 -16.24 -14.21 7.20
CA PRO A 157 -15.17 -13.24 7.21
C PRO A 157 -14.37 -13.32 8.52
N ALA A 158 -13.05 -13.20 8.41
CA ALA A 158 -12.16 -13.06 9.54
C ALA A 158 -12.05 -11.59 9.92
N PHE A 159 -12.23 -11.28 11.20
CA PHE A 159 -12.11 -9.92 11.72
C PHE A 159 -10.90 -9.85 12.64
N ASP A 160 -9.92 -9.02 12.30
CA ASP A 160 -8.70 -8.87 13.09
C ASP A 160 -8.68 -7.48 13.76
N LEU A 161 -8.16 -7.44 14.98
CA LEU A 161 -7.97 -6.23 15.77
C LEU A 161 -6.64 -6.29 16.51
N GLU A 162 -5.83 -5.24 16.38
CA GLU A 162 -4.64 -5.02 17.18
C GLU A 162 -4.56 -3.58 17.67
N VAL A 163 -3.75 -3.35 18.71
CA VAL A 163 -3.43 -2.00 19.18
C VAL A 163 -1.93 -1.81 19.12
N VAL A 164 -1.51 -0.74 18.46
CA VAL A 164 -0.10 -0.40 18.21
C VAL A 164 0.23 1.00 18.70
N GLN A 165 1.52 1.30 18.75
CA GLN A 165 2.01 2.64 19.00
C GLN A 165 2.41 3.28 17.67
N LEU A 166 1.79 4.42 17.35
CA LEU A 166 2.23 5.30 16.28
C LEU A 166 3.05 6.44 16.89
N ASP A 167 3.86 7.09 16.06
CA ASP A 167 4.47 8.36 16.39
C ASP A 167 3.37 9.40 16.66
N PRO A 168 3.24 9.93 17.89
CA PRO A 168 2.17 10.86 18.23
C PRO A 168 2.25 12.17 17.45
N ALA A 169 3.40 12.54 16.90
CA ALA A 169 3.62 13.76 16.12
C ALA A 169 3.27 13.59 14.64
N THR A 170 3.56 12.42 14.06
CA THR A 170 3.43 12.18 12.61
C THR A 170 2.33 11.21 12.21
N GLY A 171 1.84 10.37 13.13
CA GLY A 171 0.93 9.26 12.84
C GLY A 171 1.61 8.11 12.10
N ALA A 172 2.95 8.09 12.02
CA ALA A 172 3.71 7.03 11.38
C ALA A 172 3.78 5.78 12.27
N TRP A 173 3.77 4.61 11.66
CA TRP A 173 3.90 3.33 12.37
C TRP A 173 5.31 3.14 12.93
N LEU A 174 5.41 2.83 14.23
CA LEU A 174 6.68 2.50 14.88
C LEU A 174 6.93 1.00 14.77
N VAL A 175 7.48 0.56 13.64
CA VAL A 175 7.66 -0.87 13.29
C VAL A 175 8.55 -1.65 14.27
N ASP A 176 9.43 -0.96 14.99
CA ASP A 176 10.34 -1.58 15.97
C ASP A 176 9.69 -1.77 17.35
N GLN A 177 8.43 -1.33 17.54
CA GLN A 177 7.71 -1.50 18.80
C GLN A 177 6.70 -2.65 18.68
N PRO A 178 6.68 -3.58 19.66
CA PRO A 178 5.64 -4.60 19.69
C PRO A 178 4.27 -3.96 19.89
N PRO A 179 3.19 -4.61 19.40
CA PRO A 179 1.84 -4.12 19.62
C PRO A 179 1.52 -4.07 21.12
N LEU A 180 0.83 -3.00 21.54
CA LEU A 180 0.29 -2.83 22.89
C LEU A 180 -0.78 -3.90 23.20
N MET A 181 -1.49 -4.32 22.17
CA MET A 181 -2.36 -5.50 22.19
C MET A 181 -2.09 -6.32 20.92
N PRO A 182 -1.58 -7.56 21.05
CA PRO A 182 -1.40 -8.46 19.91
C PRO A 182 -2.69 -8.66 19.13
N THR A 183 -2.56 -9.02 17.86
CA THR A 183 -3.69 -9.30 16.97
C THR A 183 -4.63 -10.33 17.59
N ARG A 184 -5.91 -9.97 17.63
CA ARG A 184 -7.00 -10.86 18.03
C ARG A 184 -7.95 -11.04 16.86
N THR A 185 -8.23 -12.29 16.53
CA THR A 185 -9.23 -12.64 15.54
C THR A 185 -10.58 -12.84 16.21
N CYS A 186 -11.61 -12.18 15.69
CA CYS A 186 -13.01 -12.31 16.04
C CYS A 186 -13.75 -13.04 14.93
N HIS A 187 -14.81 -13.76 15.30
CA HIS A 187 -15.58 -14.59 14.36
C HIS A 187 -16.93 -13.97 13.98
N SER A 188 -17.26 -12.80 14.51
CA SER A 188 -18.44 -12.04 14.13
C SER A 188 -18.14 -10.54 14.09
N HIS A 189 -18.92 -9.83 13.27
CA HIS A 189 -18.83 -8.38 13.16
C HIS A 189 -19.20 -7.68 14.47
N GLU A 190 -20.24 -8.17 15.16
CA GLU A 190 -20.69 -7.62 16.45
C GLU A 190 -19.59 -7.74 17.53
N GLU A 191 -18.91 -8.90 17.61
CA GLU A 191 -17.79 -9.06 18.53
C GLU A 191 -16.67 -8.07 18.18
N TRP A 192 -16.33 -7.96 16.91
CA TRP A 192 -15.27 -7.07 16.44
C TRP A 192 -15.55 -5.60 16.78
N GLU A 193 -16.77 -5.11 16.54
CA GLU A 193 -17.17 -3.75 16.91
C GLU A 193 -17.13 -3.53 18.43
N ALA A 194 -17.62 -4.50 19.22
CA ALA A 194 -17.57 -4.43 20.67
C ALA A 194 -16.12 -4.34 21.17
N ARG A 195 -15.19 -5.09 20.55
CA ARG A 195 -13.75 -5.03 20.88
C ARG A 195 -13.10 -3.72 20.46
N ILE A 196 -13.50 -3.13 19.33
CA ILE A 196 -13.04 -1.79 18.95
C ILE A 196 -13.46 -0.76 20.00
N GLN A 197 -14.73 -0.78 20.46
CA GLN A 197 -15.18 0.14 21.51
C GLN A 197 -14.46 -0.10 22.84
N GLN A 198 -14.23 -1.37 23.20
CA GLN A 198 -13.45 -1.72 24.38
C GLN A 198 -12.01 -1.20 24.28
N ALA A 199 -11.37 -1.34 23.12
CA ALA A 199 -10.02 -0.84 22.88
C ALA A 199 -9.99 0.68 22.98
N ARG A 200 -10.95 1.41 22.40
CA ARG A 200 -11.06 2.88 22.57
C ARG A 200 -11.15 3.26 24.03
N ALA A 201 -12.04 2.62 24.78
CA ALA A 201 -12.24 2.91 26.19
C ALA A 201 -11.03 2.56 27.06
N THR A 202 -10.22 1.58 26.66
CA THR A 202 -9.05 1.11 27.43
C THR A 202 -7.80 1.93 27.09
N PHE A 203 -7.54 2.14 25.80
CA PHE A 203 -6.32 2.77 25.31
C PHE A 203 -6.44 4.29 25.09
N GLY A 204 -7.67 4.84 25.10
CA GLY A 204 -7.93 6.29 25.07
C GLY A 204 -7.76 6.98 26.42
N ARG A 205 -7.70 6.23 27.53
CA ARG A 205 -7.42 6.82 28.85
C ARG A 205 -5.92 7.09 29.00
N ASN A 206 -5.58 8.25 29.56
CA ASN A 206 -4.19 8.69 29.78
C ASN A 206 -3.33 7.62 30.45
#